data_AF-A0A948ERA6-F1
#
_entry.id   AF-A0A948ERA6-F1
#
_cell.length_a   1.000
_cell.length_b   1.000
_cell.length_c   1.000
_cell.angle_alpha   90.00
_cell.angle_beta   90.00
_cell.angle_gamma   90.00
#
_symmetry.space_group_name_H-M   'P 1'
#
loop_
_entity.id
_entity.type
_entity.pdbx_description
1 polymer ?
#
loop_
_entity_poly.entity_id
_entity_poly.type
_entity_poly.pdbx_seq_one_letter_code
_entity_poly.pdbx_strand_id
1 'polypeptide(L)'
;MAQIPDGTVVGVILGYEYGDLYEQHKHRFKRVEVSTHGQLIGLLNSNKLDLAIFFDDVLHYYLQHEGIKAQNIQRGQLNYSSEIYLAFTKDNPHSIRRAEALDAGLQQLKKSGVYQQLLNRVRP
;
A
#
# COMPACT_ATOMS: atom_id res chain seq x y z
N MET A 1 10.97 -9.00 8.27
CA MET A 1 9.95 -10.10 8.34
C MET A 1 10.42 -11.33 9.13
N ALA A 2 11.59 -11.91 8.83
CA ALA A 2 12.10 -13.06 9.59
C ALA A 2 12.31 -12.79 11.10
N GLN A 3 12.62 -11.55 11.46
CA GLN A 3 12.85 -11.12 12.85
C GLN A 3 11.57 -10.89 13.67
N ILE A 4 10.39 -10.93 13.03
CA ILE A 4 9.11 -10.77 13.74
C ILE A 4 8.79 -12.10 14.44
N PRO A 5 8.53 -12.08 15.77
CA PRO A 5 8.22 -13.29 16.53
C PRO A 5 7.02 -14.06 15.99
N ASP A 6 7.01 -15.35 16.28
CA ASP A 6 5.86 -16.20 15.98
C ASP A 6 4.68 -15.84 16.90
N GLY A 7 3.47 -15.94 16.36
CA GLY A 7 2.25 -15.59 17.06
C GLY A 7 1.96 -14.10 17.18
N THR A 8 2.84 -13.22 16.67
CA THR A 8 2.59 -11.77 16.57
C THR A 8 1.27 -11.50 15.83
N VAL A 9 0.47 -10.59 16.37
CA VAL A 9 -0.82 -10.18 15.80
C VAL A 9 -0.59 -9.10 14.75
N VAL A 10 -0.75 -9.49 13.48
CA VAL A 10 -0.43 -8.64 12.32
C VAL A 10 -1.71 -8.22 11.62
N GLY A 11 -1.94 -6.91 11.56
CA GLY A 11 -3.05 -6.32 10.83
C GLY A 11 -2.72 -6.05 9.36
N VAL A 12 -3.65 -6.38 8.46
CA VAL A 12 -3.55 -6.13 7.02
C VAL A 12 -4.91 -5.72 6.42
N ILE A 13 -4.88 -5.09 5.26
CA ILE A 13 -6.05 -4.79 4.44
C ILE A 13 -6.40 -6.01 3.58
N LEU A 14 -7.69 -6.33 3.52
CA LEU A 14 -8.19 -7.38 2.65
C LEU A 14 -7.87 -7.10 1.17
N GLY A 15 -7.31 -8.09 0.48
CA GLY A 15 -7.04 -8.03 -0.96
C GLY A 15 -5.77 -7.26 -1.36
N TYR A 16 -4.95 -6.83 -0.40
CA TYR A 16 -3.69 -6.15 -0.67
C TYR A 16 -2.52 -7.13 -0.78
N GLU A 17 -1.53 -6.76 -1.59
CA GLU A 17 -0.26 -7.45 -1.72
C GLU A 17 0.78 -6.83 -0.77
N TYR A 18 1.59 -7.68 -0.13
CA TYR A 18 2.62 -7.27 0.83
C TYR A 18 4.01 -7.82 0.50
N GLY A 19 4.20 -8.32 -0.73
CA GLY A 19 5.47 -8.83 -1.24
C GLY A 19 5.86 -10.22 -0.72
N ASP A 20 6.81 -10.84 -1.41
CA ASP A 20 7.22 -12.24 -1.19
C ASP A 20 7.68 -12.53 0.23
N LEU A 21 8.42 -11.60 0.85
CA LEU A 21 8.92 -11.77 2.22
C LEU A 21 7.78 -11.89 3.24
N TYR A 22 6.70 -11.13 3.07
CA TYR A 22 5.53 -11.30 3.91
C TYR A 22 4.86 -12.63 3.64
N GLU A 23 4.65 -12.98 2.37
CA GLU A 23 3.98 -14.22 1.95
C GLU A 23 4.68 -15.48 2.47
N GLN A 24 6.01 -15.52 2.43
CA GLN A 24 6.83 -16.61 2.97
C GLN A 24 6.66 -16.80 4.48
N HIS A 25 6.30 -15.75 5.20
CA HIS A 25 6.31 -15.72 6.66
C HIS A 25 4.93 -15.58 7.30
N LYS A 26 3.88 -15.22 6.55
CA LYS A 26 2.54 -14.90 7.07
C LYS A 26 1.91 -16.02 7.90
N HIS A 27 2.27 -17.28 7.62
CA HIS A 27 1.77 -18.46 8.33
C HIS A 27 2.16 -18.49 9.82
N ARG A 28 3.20 -17.74 10.21
CA ARG A 28 3.68 -17.65 11.60
C ARG A 28 2.91 -16.62 12.42
N PHE A 29 2.11 -15.77 11.79
CA PHE A 29 1.45 -14.64 12.43
C PHE A 29 -0.03 -14.93 12.72
N LYS A 30 -0.56 -14.27 13.75
CA LYS A 30 -2.01 -14.19 13.99
C LYS A 30 -2.57 -13.04 13.15
N ARG A 31 -3.06 -13.35 11.96
CA ARG A 31 -3.47 -12.34 10.99
C ARG A 31 -4.86 -11.78 11.28
N VAL A 32 -4.98 -10.46 11.29
CA VAL A 32 -6.25 -9.73 11.38
C VAL A 32 -6.44 -8.96 10.08
N GLU A 33 -7.44 -9.35 9.29
CA GLU A 33 -7.79 -8.66 8.05
C GLU A 33 -8.91 -7.64 8.32
N VAL A 34 -8.75 -6.42 7.79
CA VAL A 34 -9.77 -5.37 7.87
C VAL A 34 -10.05 -4.78 6.49
N SER A 35 -11.19 -4.09 6.38
CA SER A 35 -11.63 -3.51 5.11
C SER A 35 -11.12 -2.09 4.88
N THR A 36 -10.70 -1.36 5.93
CA THR A 36 -10.25 0.04 5.81
C THR A 36 -9.02 0.33 6.65
N HIS A 37 -8.20 1.30 6.21
CA HIS A 37 -7.04 1.76 6.95
C HIS A 37 -7.42 2.43 8.28
N GLY A 38 -8.59 3.09 8.34
CA GLY A 38 -9.10 3.65 9.61
C GLY A 38 -9.34 2.58 10.68
N GLN A 39 -9.89 1.41 10.30
CA GLN A 39 -10.01 0.27 11.21
C GLN A 39 -8.63 -0.23 11.66
N LEU A 40 -7.68 -0.33 10.73
CA LEU A 40 -6.32 -0.79 11.00
C LEU A 40 -5.61 0.13 12.02
N ILE A 41 -5.69 1.45 11.81
CA ILE A 41 -5.15 2.47 12.73
C ILE A 41 -5.87 2.41 14.09
N GLY A 42 -7.20 2.25 14.10
CA GLY A 42 -7.97 2.14 15.35
C GLY A 42 -7.57 0.92 16.19
N LEU A 43 -7.33 -0.23 15.54
CA LEU A 43 -6.88 -1.44 16.21
C LEU A 43 -5.46 -1.30 16.77
N LEU A 44 -4.54 -0.65 16.04
CA LEU A 44 -3.21 -0.31 16.54
C LEU A 44 -3.30 0.60 17.77
N ASN A 45 -4.07 1.69 17.70
CA ASN A 45 -4.25 2.62 18.82
C ASN A 45 -4.84 1.94 20.07
N SER A 46 -5.65 0.89 19.86
CA SER A 46 -6.30 0.13 20.93
C SER A 46 -5.46 -1.05 21.43
N ASN A 47 -4.19 -1.17 21.01
CA ASN A 47 -3.29 -2.29 21.31
C ASN A 47 -3.90 -3.67 20.99
N LYS A 48 -4.74 -3.74 19.95
CA LYS A 48 -5.32 -5.01 19.45
C LYS A 48 -4.45 -5.67 18.39
N LEU A 49 -3.49 -4.94 17.85
CA LEU A 49 -2.49 -5.40 16.90
C LEU A 49 -1.12 -5.07 17.47
N ASP A 50 -0.16 -5.97 17.26
CA ASP A 50 1.25 -5.72 17.59
C ASP A 50 1.91 -4.87 16.49
N LEU A 51 1.50 -5.10 15.23
CA LEU A 51 1.93 -4.33 14.07
C LEU A 51 0.90 -4.38 12.95
N ALA A 52 1.04 -3.47 12.00
CA ALA A 52 0.29 -3.51 10.75
C ALA A 52 1.16 -3.01 9.59
N ILE A 53 0.85 -3.47 8.38
CA ILE A 53 1.61 -3.13 7.16
C ILE A 53 0.84 -2.04 6.39
N PHE A 54 1.53 -0.95 6.08
CA PHE A 54 0.97 0.22 5.39
C PHE A 54 1.85 0.64 4.21
N PHE A 55 1.23 1.24 3.20
CA PHE A 55 1.91 2.16 2.29
C PHE A 55 2.09 3.52 2.98
N ASP A 56 3.29 4.08 2.90
CA ASP A 56 3.63 5.34 3.58
C ASP A 56 2.68 6.49 3.17
N ASP A 57 2.43 6.66 1.86
CA ASP A 57 1.54 7.70 1.34
C ASP A 57 0.08 7.55 1.83
N VAL A 58 -0.39 6.30 1.97
CA VAL A 58 -1.74 6.01 2.45
C VAL A 58 -1.86 6.32 3.93
N LEU A 59 -0.90 5.88 4.74
CA LEU A 59 -0.88 6.22 6.16
C LEU A 59 -0.82 7.74 6.36
N HIS A 60 0.03 8.43 5.60
CA HIS A 60 0.12 9.89 5.64
C HIS A 60 -1.22 10.57 5.35
N TYR A 61 -1.94 10.13 4.30
CA TYR A 61 -3.26 10.64 3.98
C TYR A 61 -4.23 10.52 5.17
N TYR A 62 -4.33 9.34 5.80
CA TYR A 62 -5.25 9.14 6.92
C TYR A 62 -4.87 9.95 8.18
N LEU A 63 -3.58 10.15 8.44
CA LEU A 63 -3.13 10.91 9.60
C LEU A 63 -3.30 12.42 9.41
N GLN A 64 -3.02 12.93 8.20
CA GLN A 64 -3.02 14.38 7.94
C GLN A 64 -4.36 14.90 7.43
N HIS A 65 -5.04 14.15 6.56
CA HIS A 65 -6.24 14.63 5.87
C HIS A 65 -7.53 14.17 6.57
N GLU A 66 -7.59 12.91 6.99
CA GLU A 66 -8.74 12.37 7.73
C GLU A 66 -8.67 12.67 9.24
N GLY A 67 -7.55 13.25 9.71
CA GLY A 67 -7.37 13.69 11.10
C GLY A 67 -7.32 12.54 12.12
N ILE A 68 -7.03 11.31 11.69
CA ILE A 68 -6.92 10.18 12.60
C ILE A 68 -5.65 10.34 13.43
N LYS A 69 -5.80 10.38 14.76
CA LYS A 69 -4.65 10.53 15.67
C LYS A 69 -3.88 9.22 15.80
N ALA A 70 -2.59 9.24 15.48
CA ALA A 70 -1.66 8.19 15.85
C ALA A 70 -1.17 8.43 17.29
N GLN A 71 -1.59 7.61 18.25
CA GLN A 71 -1.18 7.77 19.65
C GLN A 71 0.03 6.91 19.99
N ASN A 72 0.02 5.65 19.57
CA ASN A 72 1.03 4.65 19.90
C ASN A 72 1.62 3.98 18.65
N ILE A 73 1.65 4.70 17.52
CA ILE A 73 2.10 4.15 16.24
C ILE A 73 3.49 4.69 15.92
N GLN A 74 4.42 3.78 15.69
CA GLN A 74 5.77 4.09 15.25
C GLN A 74 6.04 3.39 13.92
N ARG A 75 6.84 4.03 13.06
CA ARG A 75 7.24 3.42 11.79
C ARG A 75 8.18 2.25 12.06
N GLY A 76 7.78 1.06 11.60
CA GLY A 76 8.60 -0.14 11.62
C GLY A 76 9.59 -0.21 10.45
N GLN A 77 10.12 -1.40 10.21
CA GLN A 77 10.99 -1.66 9.06
C GLN A 77 10.22 -1.61 7.74
N LEU A 78 10.90 -1.19 6.67
CA LEU A 78 10.38 -1.31 5.31
C LEU A 78 10.15 -2.79 4.99
N ASN A 79 8.93 -3.14 4.60
CA ASN A 79 8.58 -4.49 4.19
C ASN A 79 8.80 -4.70 2.68
N TYR A 80 8.13 -3.90 1.87
CA TYR A 80 8.06 -4.07 0.42
C TYR A 80 7.75 -2.71 -0.23
N SER A 81 8.31 -2.48 -1.42
CA SER A 81 7.95 -1.34 -2.28
C SER A 81 7.26 -1.89 -3.52
N SER A 82 6.00 -1.53 -3.71
CA SER A 82 5.21 -1.96 -4.87
C SER A 82 5.41 -1.03 -6.06
N GLU A 83 5.43 -1.60 -7.25
CA GLU A 83 5.13 -0.85 -8.47
C GLU A 83 3.62 -0.92 -8.76
N ILE A 84 3.02 0.22 -9.11
CA ILE A 84 1.58 0.28 -9.43
C ILE A 84 1.42 0.14 -10.95
N TYR A 85 0.59 -0.83 -11.36
CA TYR A 85 0.29 -1.09 -12.76
C TYR A 85 -1.19 -0.89 -13.05
N LEU A 86 -1.51 -0.51 -14.29
CA LEU A 86 -2.88 -0.53 -14.79
C LEU A 86 -3.10 -1.80 -15.62
N ALA A 87 -4.00 -2.66 -15.16
CA ALA A 87 -4.33 -3.89 -15.87
C ALA A 87 -5.36 -3.64 -16.98
N PHE A 88 -5.17 -4.30 -18.12
CA PHE A 88 -6.13 -4.37 -19.21
C PHE A 88 -6.65 -5.81 -19.34
N THR A 89 -7.96 -5.98 -19.57
CA THR A 89 -8.56 -7.31 -19.71
C THR A 89 -7.96 -8.07 -20.90
N LYS A 90 -7.80 -9.39 -20.76
CA LYS A 90 -7.32 -10.25 -21.86
C LYS A 90 -8.38 -10.50 -22.93
N ASP A 91 -9.66 -10.32 -22.59
CA ASP A 91 -10.78 -10.70 -23.46
C ASP A 91 -11.14 -9.64 -24.51
N ASN A 92 -10.46 -8.48 -24.49
CA ASN A 92 -10.69 -7.42 -25.45
C ASN A 92 -9.51 -7.32 -26.43
N PRO A 93 -9.73 -7.49 -27.75
CA PRO A 93 -8.67 -7.45 -28.74
C PRO A 93 -7.96 -6.08 -28.83
N HIS A 94 -8.57 -5.02 -28.30
CA HIS A 94 -7.96 -3.68 -28.25
C HIS A 94 -7.12 -3.43 -26.99
N SER A 95 -7.07 -4.34 -26.03
CA SER A 95 -6.38 -4.14 -24.76
C SER A 95 -4.89 -3.85 -24.91
N ILE A 96 -4.18 -4.62 -25.75
CA ILE A 96 -2.75 -4.43 -26.02
C ILE A 96 -2.52 -3.02 -26.57
N ARG A 97 -3.26 -2.63 -27.60
CA ARG A 97 -3.16 -1.29 -28.20
C ARG A 97 -3.41 -0.17 -27.18
N ARG A 98 -4.36 -0.35 -26.25
CA ARG A 98 -4.66 0.64 -25.21
C ARG A 98 -3.55 0.72 -24.16
N ALA A 99 -2.98 -0.42 -23.78
CA ALA A 99 -1.83 -0.47 -22.88
C ALA A 99 -0.61 0.24 -23.49
N GLU A 100 -0.27 -0.06 -24.74
CA GLU A 100 0.83 0.60 -25.46
C GLU A 100 0.62 2.11 -25.59
N ALA A 101 -0.62 2.55 -25.88
CA ALA A 101 -0.96 3.96 -25.95
C ALA A 101 -0.82 4.67 -24.59
N LEU A 102 -1.22 4.01 -23.50
CA LEU A 102 -1.03 4.51 -22.14
C LEU A 102 0.47 4.66 -21.83
N ASP A 103 1.27 3.63 -22.12
CA ASP A 103 2.71 3.65 -21.87
C ASP A 103 3.41 4.76 -22.64
N ALA A 104 3.10 4.90 -23.93
CA ALA A 104 3.62 5.98 -24.76
C ALA A 104 3.24 7.36 -24.21
N GLY A 105 1.98 7.54 -23.79
CA GLY A 105 1.52 8.79 -23.16
C GLY A 105 2.23 9.09 -21.85
N LEU A 106 2.39 8.10 -20.97
CA LEU A 106 3.12 8.25 -19.70
C LEU A 106 4.59 8.62 -19.94
N GLN A 107 5.25 8.03 -20.93
CA GLN A 107 6.62 8.40 -21.29
C GLN A 107 6.72 9.85 -21.77
N GLN A 108 5.77 10.33 -22.57
CA GLN A 108 5.72 11.73 -23.01
C GLN A 108 5.49 12.69 -21.83
N LEU A 109 4.58 12.35 -20.92
CA LEU A 109 4.32 13.15 -19.71
C LEU A 109 5.57 13.22 -18.80
N LYS A 110 6.32 12.12 -18.68
CA LYS A 110 7.59 12.10 -17.94
C LYS A 110 8.64 12.99 -18.58
N LYS A 111 8.84 12.89 -19.90
CA LYS A 111 9.81 13.71 -20.66
C LYS A 111 9.51 15.20 -20.62
N SER A 112 8.23 15.57 -20.63
CA SER A 112 7.78 16.96 -20.59
C SER A 112 7.79 17.60 -19.19
N GLY A 113 8.00 16.81 -18.13
CA GLY A 113 7.92 17.28 -16.74
C GLY A 113 6.48 17.42 -16.20
N VAL A 114 5.45 17.30 -17.04
CA VAL A 114 4.04 17.35 -16.62
C VAL A 114 3.73 16.25 -15.61
N TYR A 115 4.34 15.07 -15.75
CA TYR A 115 4.19 13.98 -14.79
C TYR A 115 4.58 14.42 -13.37
N GLN A 116 5.71 15.11 -13.22
CA GLN A 116 6.17 15.58 -11.91
C GLN A 116 5.25 16.69 -11.35
N GLN A 117 4.75 17.57 -12.22
CA GLN A 117 3.79 18.60 -11.81
C GLN A 117 2.49 17.99 -11.26
N LEU A 118 1.99 16.93 -11.90
CA LEU A 118 0.81 16.20 -11.42
C LEU A 118 1.08 15.53 -10.06
N LEU A 119 2.25 14.89 -9.89
CA LEU A 119 2.61 14.29 -8.62
C LEU A 119 2.67 15.31 -7.47
N ASN A 120 3.30 16.46 -7.70
CA ASN A 120 3.40 17.51 -6.68
C ASN A 120 2.05 18.10 -6.26
N ARG A 121 1.00 17.99 -7.09
CA ARG A 121 -0.36 18.45 -6.73
C ARG A 121 -1.08 17.47 -5.81
N VAL A 122 -0.79 16.17 -5.96
CA VAL A 122 -1.48 15.08 -5.24
C VAL A 122 -0.71 14.66 -3.99
N ARG A 123 0.62 14.85 -3.98
CA ARG A 123 1.52 14.61 -2.86
C ARG A 123 2.21 15.94 -2.47
N PRO A 124 1.48 16.88 -1.84
CA PRO A 124 2.06 18.13 -1.38
C PRO A 124 3.07 17.92 -0.24
#